data_AF-E2B8L3-F1
#
_entry.id   AF-E2B8L3-F1
#
_cell.length_a   1.000
_cell.length_b   1.000
_cell.length_c   1.000
_cell.angle_alpha   90.00
_cell.angle_beta   90.00
_cell.angle_gamma   90.00
#
_symmetry.space_group_name_H-M   'P 1'
#
loop_
_entity.id
_entity.type
_entity.pdbx_description
1 polymer ?
#
loop_
_entity_poly.entity_id
_entity_poly.type
_entity_poly.pdbx_seq_one_letter_code
_entity_poly.pdbx_strand_id
1 'polypeptide(L)'
;MEHTVKGYEYKFFHPWLGDGLLTSQGAKWHQRRKILTPAFHFSILKEFVKTFIEEGNRAVKSFNPAEESIIEDVMLFTSHHTLNAICETSMGISLSDFDQFQQYRQTIHHMGKLVFNR
;
A
#
# COMPACT_ATOMS: atom_id res chain seq x y z
N MET A 1 17.97 -22.61 -14.13
CA MET A 1 17.64 -21.33 -13.47
C MET A 1 16.13 -21.31 -13.36
N GLU A 2 15.59 -21.48 -12.16
CA GLU A 2 14.15 -21.56 -11.94
C GLU A 2 13.49 -20.25 -12.39
N HIS A 3 12.71 -20.34 -13.46
CA HIS A 3 11.93 -19.22 -13.95
C HIS A 3 10.85 -18.96 -12.90
N THR A 4 10.82 -17.75 -12.34
CA THR A 4 9.80 -17.28 -11.39
C THR A 4 8.44 -17.20 -12.08
N VAL A 5 7.80 -18.35 -12.29
CA VAL A 5 6.45 -18.44 -12.85
C VAL A 5 5.46 -18.00 -11.79
N LYS A 6 4.61 -17.02 -12.14
CA LYS A 6 3.54 -16.56 -11.26
C LYS A 6 2.34 -17.49 -11.37
N GLY A 7 1.63 -17.68 -10.26
CA GLY A 7 0.38 -18.42 -10.26
C GLY A 7 -0.67 -17.76 -11.16
N TYR A 8 -1.70 -18.52 -11.52
CA TYR A 8 -2.75 -18.09 -12.43
C TYR A 8 -3.49 -16.84 -11.92
N GLU A 9 -3.63 -16.71 -10.59
CA GLU A 9 -4.24 -15.60 -9.89
C GLU A 9 -3.59 -14.23 -10.21
N TYR A 10 -2.31 -14.20 -10.57
CA TYR A 10 -1.62 -12.97 -10.95
C TYR A 10 -2.14 -12.35 -12.26
N LYS A 11 -2.89 -13.12 -13.07
CA LYS A 11 -3.56 -12.60 -14.27
C LYS A 11 -4.63 -11.57 -13.92
N PHE A 12 -5.29 -11.70 -12.77
CA PHE A 12 -6.33 -10.76 -12.34
C PHE A 12 -5.75 -9.38 -11.98
N PHE A 13 -4.46 -9.31 -11.64
CA PHE A 13 -3.76 -8.06 -11.36
C PHE A 13 -3.25 -7.35 -12.62
N HIS A 14 -3.19 -8.01 -13.79
CA HIS A 14 -2.63 -7.40 -15.00
C HIS A 14 -3.39 -6.16 -15.50
N PRO A 15 -4.74 -6.11 -15.51
CA PRO A 15 -5.47 -4.91 -15.92
C PRO A 15 -5.19 -3.69 -15.03
N TRP A 16 -4.83 -3.92 -13.76
CA TRP A 16 -4.56 -2.86 -12.80
C TRP A 16 -3.08 -2.45 -12.76
N LEU A 17 -2.19 -3.42 -12.54
CA LEU A 17 -0.77 -3.20 -12.26
C LEU A 17 0.12 -3.37 -13.49
N GLY A 18 -0.48 -3.75 -14.63
CA GLY A 18 0.23 -4.07 -15.86
C GLY A 18 1.20 -5.23 -15.66
N ASP A 19 2.20 -5.29 -16.54
CA ASP A 19 3.38 -6.13 -16.36
C ASP A 19 4.40 -5.35 -15.53
N GLY A 20 4.26 -5.38 -14.20
CA GLY A 20 5.06 -4.69 -13.16
C GLY A 20 5.88 -5.69 -12.30
N LEU A 21 6.45 -5.26 -11.17
CA LEU A 21 7.27 -6.17 -10.32
C LEU A 21 6.47 -7.38 -9.81
N LEU A 22 5.19 -7.20 -9.47
CA LEU A 22 4.35 -8.27 -8.95
C LEU A 22 4.01 -9.33 -10.02
N THR A 23 3.75 -8.89 -11.24
CA THR A 23 3.19 -9.69 -12.35
C THR A 23 4.24 -10.17 -13.35
N SER A 24 5.40 -9.51 -13.43
CA SER A 24 6.52 -9.91 -14.30
C SER A 24 7.20 -11.20 -13.84
N GLN A 25 7.88 -11.86 -14.78
CA GLN A 25 8.55 -13.15 -14.60
C GLN A 25 9.98 -13.14 -15.13
N GLY A 26 10.79 -14.09 -14.69
CA GLY A 26 12.13 -14.36 -15.23
C GLY A 26 13.06 -13.15 -15.21
N ALA A 27 13.77 -12.90 -16.32
CA ALA A 27 14.76 -11.84 -16.42
C ALA A 27 14.17 -10.43 -16.16
N LYS A 28 12.95 -10.17 -16.62
CA LYS A 28 12.26 -8.88 -16.43
C LYS A 28 11.99 -8.61 -14.95
N TRP A 29 11.54 -9.63 -14.22
CA TRP A 29 11.35 -9.55 -12.77
C TRP A 29 12.68 -9.31 -12.06
N HIS A 30 13.73 -10.05 -12.40
CA HIS A 30 15.05 -9.90 -11.80
C HIS A 30 15.62 -8.50 -11.99
N GLN A 31 15.53 -7.95 -13.20
CA GLN A 31 16.00 -6.60 -13.50
C GLN A 31 15.29 -5.55 -12.64
N ARG A 32 13.96 -5.62 -12.56
CA ARG A 32 13.16 -4.66 -11.77
C ARG A 32 13.39 -4.80 -10.28
N ARG A 33 13.51 -6.04 -9.78
CA ARG A 33 13.83 -6.29 -8.37
C ARG A 33 15.20 -5.71 -8.02
N LYS A 34 16.19 -5.87 -8.89
CA LYS A 34 17.53 -5.30 -8.70
C LYS A 34 17.50 -3.77 -8.58
N ILE A 35 16.66 -3.10 -9.36
CA ILE A 35 16.50 -1.64 -9.32
C ILE A 35 15.78 -1.18 -8.04
N LEU A 36 14.74 -1.90 -7.60
CA LEU A 36 13.90 -1.47 -6.46
C LEU A 36 14.46 -1.83 -5.09
N THR A 37 15.19 -2.95 -4.97
CA THR A 37 15.67 -3.45 -3.65
C THR A 37 16.48 -2.41 -2.84
N PRO A 38 17.37 -1.58 -3.45
CA PRO A 38 18.10 -0.55 -2.71
C PRO A 38 17.21 0.50 -2.04
N ALA A 39 16.03 0.80 -2.60
CA ALA A 39 15.07 1.76 -2.04
C ALA A 39 14.40 1.27 -0.74
N PHE A 40 14.52 -0.02 -0.43
CA PHE A 40 14.00 -0.64 0.80
C PHE A 40 15.13 -1.20 1.67
N HIS A 41 16.34 -0.65 1.55
CA HIS A 41 17.45 -1.00 2.42
C HIS A 41 17.19 -0.56 3.87
N PHE A 42 17.75 -1.27 4.86
CA PHE A 42 17.48 -1.03 6.29
C PHE A 42 17.72 0.41 6.76
N SER A 43 18.67 1.11 6.17
CA SER A 43 18.91 2.54 6.46
C SER A 43 17.68 3.39 6.13
N ILE A 44 17.04 3.15 4.98
CA ILE A 44 15.84 3.85 4.54
C ILE A 44 14.63 3.40 5.37
N LEU A 45 14.50 2.10 5.65
CA LEU A 45 13.41 1.58 6.48
C LEU A 45 13.40 2.19 7.89
N LYS A 46 14.56 2.54 8.44
CA LYS A 46 14.64 3.25 9.73
C LYS A 46 14.03 4.65 9.66
N GLU A 47 14.14 5.32 8.53
CA GLU A 47 13.51 6.64 8.32
C GLU A 47 11.98 6.52 8.25
N PHE A 48 11.46 5.40 7.71
CA PHE A 48 10.02 5.14 7.63
C PHE A 48 9.34 5.01 8.99
N VAL A 49 10.09 4.63 10.03
CA VAL A 49 9.57 4.49 11.40
C VAL A 49 8.95 5.80 11.89
N LYS A 50 9.52 6.95 11.51
CA LYS A 50 8.98 8.26 11.85
C LYS A 50 7.55 8.42 11.33
N THR A 51 7.34 8.13 10.04
CA THR A 51 6.01 8.17 9.40
C THR A 51 5.04 7.18 10.04
N PHE A 52 5.50 5.97 10.40
CA PHE A 52 4.64 4.98 11.05
C PHE A 52 4.18 5.44 12.45
N ILE A 53 5.06 6.08 13.21
CA ILE A 53 4.70 6.67 14.52
C ILE A 53 3.71 7.82 14.33
N GLU A 54 3.93 8.69 13.34
CA GLU A 54 3.02 9.80 13.05
C GLU A 54 1.63 9.31 12.64
N GLU A 55 1.53 8.33 11.72
CA GLU A 55 0.26 7.72 11.35
C GLU A 55 -0.40 6.95 12.50
N GLY A 56 0.38 6.26 13.32
CA GLY A 56 -0.14 5.60 14.53
C GLY A 56 -0.75 6.61 15.51
N ASN A 57 -0.10 7.75 15.72
CA ASN A 57 -0.65 8.83 16.53
C ASN A 57 -1.90 9.46 15.89
N ARG A 58 -1.95 9.61 14.56
CA ARG A 58 -3.16 10.07 13.85
C ARG A 58 -4.31 9.08 14.00
N ALA A 59 -4.04 7.78 13.92
CA ALA A 59 -5.00 6.72 14.16
C ALA A 59 -5.56 6.80 15.60
N VAL A 60 -4.70 6.92 16.60
CA VAL A 60 -5.15 7.06 18.01
C VAL A 60 -5.98 8.33 18.23
N LYS A 61 -5.61 9.45 17.61
CA LYS A 61 -6.35 10.72 17.70
C LYS A 61 -7.72 10.69 17.03
N SER A 62 -7.94 9.78 16.09
CA SER A 62 -9.25 9.63 15.44
C SER A 62 -10.31 9.00 16.35
N PHE A 63 -9.89 8.39 17.46
CA PHE A 63 -10.79 7.95 18.51
C PHE A 63 -11.17 9.13 19.41
N ASN A 64 -12.45 9.31 19.68
CA ASN A 64 -12.92 10.30 20.63
C ASN A 64 -12.74 9.75 22.05
N PRO A 65 -11.86 10.32 22.90
CA PRO A 65 -11.63 9.80 24.24
C PRO A 65 -12.84 9.99 25.19
N ALA A 66 -13.84 10.76 24.78
CA ALA A 66 -15.06 11.02 25.58
C ALA A 66 -16.18 9.99 25.32
N GLU A 67 -16.05 9.13 24.31
CA GLU A 67 -17.06 8.13 23.95
C GLU A 67 -16.40 6.76 23.79
N GLU A 68 -17.17 5.70 24.04
CA GLU A 68 -16.77 4.34 23.69
C GLU A 68 -16.69 4.25 22.16
N SER A 69 -15.52 4.58 21.61
CA SER A 69 -15.32 4.69 20.17
C SER A 69 -15.28 3.29 19.55
N ILE A 70 -16.39 2.86 18.95
CA ILE A 70 -16.48 1.59 18.23
C ILE A 70 -15.94 1.77 16.82
N ILE A 71 -14.98 0.94 16.42
CA ILE A 71 -14.57 0.84 15.02
C ILE A 71 -15.59 -0.02 14.29
N GLU A 72 -16.45 0.61 13.49
CA GLU A 72 -17.45 -0.11 12.68
C GLU A 72 -16.81 -0.97 11.59
N ASP A 73 -15.73 -0.48 10.97
CA ASP A 73 -15.00 -1.18 9.91
C ASP A 73 -13.48 -1.08 10.12
N VAL A 74 -12.91 -2.15 10.70
CA VAL A 74 -11.47 -2.25 10.96
C VAL A 74 -10.66 -2.25 9.66
N MET A 75 -11.19 -2.82 8.58
CA MET A 75 -10.48 -2.87 7.29
C MET A 75 -10.38 -1.48 6.68
N LEU A 76 -11.46 -0.69 6.68
CA LEU A 76 -11.44 0.67 6.19
C LEU A 76 -10.55 1.56 7.06
N PHE A 77 -10.67 1.43 8.38
CA PHE A 77 -9.85 2.16 9.35
C PHE A 77 -8.35 1.92 9.14
N THR A 78 -7.93 0.65 9.11
CA THR A 78 -6.52 0.30 8.91
C THR A 78 -6.03 0.66 7.52
N SER A 79 -6.84 0.46 6.47
CA SER A 79 -6.49 0.83 5.09
C SER A 79 -6.25 2.34 4.94
N HIS A 80 -7.00 3.17 5.65
CA HIS A 80 -6.82 4.62 5.63
C HIS A 80 -5.40 5.02 6.08
N HIS A 81 -4.97 4.56 7.25
CA HIS A 81 -3.67 4.92 7.84
C HIS A 81 -2.50 4.23 7.14
N THR A 82 -2.64 2.97 6.76
CA THR A 82 -1.59 2.24 6.02
C THR A 82 -1.36 2.82 4.63
N LEU A 83 -2.40 3.34 3.96
CA LEU A 83 -2.24 4.01 2.67
C LEU A 83 -1.48 5.33 2.80
N ASN A 84 -1.70 6.09 3.86
CA ASN A 84 -0.90 7.30 4.14
C ASN A 84 0.56 6.92 4.36
N ALA A 85 0.79 5.91 5.21
CA ALA A 85 2.14 5.48 5.53
C ALA A 85 2.92 5.06 4.27
N ILE A 86 2.33 4.28 3.36
CA ILE A 86 3.03 3.87 2.13
C ILE A 86 3.22 5.02 1.14
N CYS A 87 2.27 5.95 1.03
CA CYS A 87 2.40 7.12 0.17
C CYS A 87 3.48 8.09 0.68
N GLU A 88 3.51 8.35 1.98
CA GLU A 88 4.52 9.23 2.60
C GLU A 88 5.91 8.61 2.53
N THR A 89 6.04 7.31 2.85
CA THR A 89 7.35 6.63 2.89
C THR A 89 7.90 6.32 1.50
N SER A 90 7.11 5.64 0.66
CA SER A 90 7.61 5.09 -0.61
C SER A 90 7.37 6.01 -1.80
N MET A 91 6.38 6.91 -1.72
CA MET A 91 6.08 7.86 -2.82
C MET A 91 6.52 9.29 -2.49
N GLY A 92 6.86 9.59 -1.23
CA GLY A 92 7.25 10.93 -0.79
C GLY A 92 6.10 11.94 -0.83
N ILE A 93 4.85 11.48 -0.77
CA ILE A 93 3.65 12.31 -0.90
C ILE A 93 2.83 12.23 0.40
N SER A 94 2.59 13.40 1.02
CA SER A 94 1.65 13.52 2.14
C SER A 94 0.20 13.47 1.64
N LEU A 95 -0.63 12.62 2.26
CA LEU A 95 -2.06 12.51 1.94
C LEU A 95 -2.94 13.42 2.80
N SER A 96 -2.37 14.43 3.45
CA SER A 96 -3.04 15.25 4.45
C SER A 96 -4.08 16.24 3.93
N ASP A 97 -4.04 16.66 2.64
CA ASP A 97 -4.69 17.94 2.26
C ASP A 97 -5.49 17.98 0.94
N PHE A 98 -6.02 16.87 0.38
CA PHE A 98 -6.77 16.97 -0.89
C PHE A 98 -7.96 16.01 -1.03
N ASP A 99 -9.08 16.54 -1.56
CA ASP A 99 -10.25 15.79 -2.03
C ASP A 99 -9.88 14.67 -3.02
N GLN A 100 -8.85 14.90 -3.84
CA GLN A 100 -8.34 13.93 -4.81
C GLN A 100 -7.81 12.64 -4.15
N PHE A 101 -7.38 12.68 -2.89
CA PHE A 101 -6.90 11.51 -2.17
C PHE A 101 -8.02 10.63 -1.62
N GLN A 102 -9.19 11.20 -1.35
CA GLN A 102 -10.38 10.40 -1.02
C GLN A 102 -10.81 9.56 -2.22
N GLN A 103 -10.80 10.15 -3.42
CA GLN A 103 -11.05 9.42 -4.66
C GLN A 103 -10.02 8.31 -4.88
N TYR A 104 -8.74 8.57 -4.63
CA TYR A 104 -7.69 7.56 -4.72
C TYR A 104 -7.93 6.39 -3.76
N ARG A 105 -8.25 6.65 -2.49
CA ARG A 105 -8.59 5.62 -1.49
C ARG A 105 -9.75 4.74 -1.94
N GLN A 106 -10.84 5.37 -2.37
CA GLN A 106 -12.03 4.67 -2.83
C GLN A 106 -11.71 3.80 -4.05
N THR A 107 -10.90 4.30 -4.98
CA THR A 107 -10.44 3.56 -6.16
C THR A 107 -9.61 2.35 -5.76
N ILE A 108 -8.63 2.49 -4.87
CA ILE A 108 -7.80 1.37 -4.39
C ILE A 108 -8.66 0.30 -3.71
N HIS A 109 -9.60 0.71 -2.86
CA HIS A 109 -10.52 -0.22 -2.19
C HIS A 109 -11.45 -0.94 -3.19
N HIS A 110 -11.96 -0.22 -4.19
CA HIS A 110 -12.77 -0.79 -5.26
C HIS A 110 -11.98 -1.79 -6.11
N MET A 111 -10.76 -1.44 -6.51
CA MET A 111 -9.86 -2.33 -7.25
C MET A 111 -9.53 -3.59 -6.45
N GLY A 112 -9.29 -3.46 -5.14
CA GLY A 112 -9.13 -4.61 -4.25
C GLY A 112 -10.34 -5.54 -4.31
N LYS A 113 -11.56 -5.02 -4.13
CA LYS A 113 -12.79 -5.81 -4.26
C LYS A 113 -12.93 -6.48 -5.62
N LEU A 114 -12.61 -5.79 -6.72
CA LEU A 114 -12.70 -6.36 -8.06
C LEU A 114 -11.70 -7.50 -8.31
N VAL A 115 -10.51 -7.44 -7.71
CA VAL A 115 -9.49 -8.47 -7.87
C VAL A 115 -9.78 -9.68 -6.98
N PHE A 116 -10.31 -9.48 -5.77
CA PHE A 116 -10.58 -10.56 -4.81
C PHE A 116 -11.96 -11.22 -4.95
N ASN A 117 -12.98 -10.50 -5.44
CA ASN A 117 -14.35 -11.04 -5.58
C ASN A 117 -14.63 -11.57 -7.00
N ARG A 118 -13.61 -12.01 -7.74
CA ARG A 118 -13.74 -12.62 -9.07
C ARG A 118 -13.53 -14.12 -9.05
#